data_AF-A0A968EV94-F1
#
_entry.id   AF-A0A968EV94-F1
#
_cell.length_a   1.000
_cell.length_b   1.000
_cell.length_c   1.000
_cell.angle_alpha   90.00
_cell.angle_beta   90.00
_cell.angle_gamma   90.00
#
_symmetry.space_group_name_H-M   'P 1'
#
loop_
_entity.id
_entity.type
_entity.pdbx_description
1 polymer ?
#
loop_
_entity_poly.entity_id
_entity_poly.type
_entity_poly.pdbx_seq_one_letter_code
_entity_poly.pdbx_strand_id
1 'polypeptide(L)'
;WIVSADRAEPTDGPTRLTSNPGADRSPMWSPDGRWITYTSGVRPDLIWYATTHLAVISADGGEPRLLTEDLDRNVSQPRFSDDGRWIWFRLEDSAENHLARIRPDGTGLER
;
A
#
# COMPACT_ATOMS: atom_id res chain seq x y z
N TRP A 1 6.29 9.23 -5.82
CA TRP A 1 6.94 9.60 -7.08
C TRP A 1 7.48 8.33 -7.73
N ILE A 2 7.21 8.09 -9.01
CA ILE A 2 7.81 6.99 -9.80
C ILE A 2 8.84 7.58 -10.76
N VAL A 3 9.94 6.84 -10.99
CA VAL A 3 10.90 7.08 -12.08
C VAL A 3 11.11 5.75 -12.82
N SER A 4 11.11 5.78 -14.16
CA SER A 4 11.44 4.61 -14.98
C SER A 4 12.94 4.30 -14.93
N ALA A 5 13.31 3.03 -14.76
CA ALA A 5 14.72 2.59 -14.77
C ALA A 5 15.27 2.32 -16.18
N ASP A 6 14.41 2.22 -17.20
CA ASP A 6 14.79 1.79 -18.56
C ASP A 6 15.14 2.94 -19.51
N ARG A 7 15.15 4.18 -19.02
CA ARG A 7 15.48 5.34 -19.85
C ARG A 7 16.82 5.91 -19.44
N ALA A 8 17.78 5.83 -20.38
CA ALA A 8 19.12 6.39 -20.25
C ALA A 8 19.12 7.90 -19.94
N GLU A 9 18.00 8.61 -20.14
CA GLU A 9 17.70 9.89 -19.50
C GLU A 9 16.20 9.99 -19.17
N PRO A 10 15.80 10.43 -17.96
CA PRO A 10 14.40 10.70 -17.65
C PRO A 10 13.96 11.95 -18.42
N THR A 11 13.23 11.76 -19.52
CA THR A 11 12.75 12.87 -20.37
C THR A 11 11.54 13.60 -19.78
N ASP A 12 10.90 13.04 -18.74
CA ASP A 12 9.82 13.65 -17.99
C ASP A 12 10.12 13.59 -16.49
N GLY A 13 9.77 14.65 -15.76
CA GLY A 13 9.93 14.73 -14.32
C GLY A 13 9.17 13.63 -13.56
N PRO A 14 9.42 13.48 -12.25
CA PRO A 14 8.79 12.44 -11.46
C PRO A 14 7.26 12.56 -11.49
N THR A 15 6.54 11.44 -11.60
CA THR A 15 5.07 11.44 -11.59
C THR A 15 4.54 11.26 -10.16
N ARG A 16 3.65 12.15 -9.72
CA ARG A 16 2.92 12.02 -8.46
C ARG A 16 1.75 11.07 -8.64
N LEU A 17 1.68 10.01 -7.84
CA LEU A 17 0.59 9.03 -7.90
C LEU A 17 -0.52 9.24 -6.86
N THR A 18 -0.16 9.67 -5.65
CA THR A 18 -1.13 9.82 -4.56
C THR A 18 -1.34 11.29 -4.21
N SER A 19 -2.60 11.63 -3.92
CA SER A 19 -3.03 12.97 -3.52
C SER A 19 -3.55 13.02 -2.07
N ASN A 20 -3.46 11.91 -1.33
CA ASN A 20 -3.94 11.81 0.05
C ASN A 20 -3.35 12.94 0.93
N PRO A 21 -4.18 13.73 1.63
CA PRO A 21 -3.71 14.74 2.57
C PRO A 21 -3.05 14.13 3.83
N GLY A 22 -3.33 12.86 4.12
CA GLY A 22 -2.65 12.10 5.19
C GLY A 22 -1.31 11.50 4.76
N ALA A 23 -0.74 10.67 5.63
CA ALA A 23 0.56 10.07 5.39
C ALA A 23 0.45 8.78 4.57
N ASP A 24 1.09 8.76 3.40
CA ASP A 24 1.37 7.53 2.64
C ASP A 24 2.83 7.11 2.86
N ARG A 25 3.06 5.83 3.18
CA ARG A 25 4.39 5.31 3.57
C ARG A 25 4.63 3.90 3.02
N SER A 26 5.88 3.47 3.07
CA SER A 26 6.30 2.10 2.76
C SER A 26 5.80 1.57 1.40
N PRO A 27 6.00 2.30 0.29
CA PRO A 27 5.59 1.83 -1.02
C PRO A 27 6.41 0.61 -1.46
N MET A 28 5.73 -0.36 -2.07
CA MET A 28 6.32 -1.58 -2.63
C MET A 28 5.67 -1.92 -3.96
N TRP A 29 6.49 -2.21 -4.97
CA TRP A 29 6.04 -2.64 -6.29
C TRP A 29 5.54 -4.08 -6.29
N SER A 30 4.55 -4.37 -7.14
CA SER A 30 4.23 -5.73 -7.53
C SER A 30 5.33 -6.33 -8.42
N PRO A 31 5.50 -7.66 -8.44
CA PRO A 31 6.53 -8.31 -9.26
C PRO A 31 6.36 -8.05 -10.76
N ASP A 32 5.12 -7.83 -11.21
CA ASP A 32 4.80 -7.50 -12.60
C ASP A 32 4.91 -6.00 -12.93
N GLY A 33 5.28 -5.16 -11.95
CA GLY A 33 5.44 -3.72 -12.11
C GLY A 33 4.14 -2.95 -12.37
N ARG A 34 2.96 -3.58 -12.30
CA ARG A 34 1.68 -2.91 -12.61
C ARG A 34 1.04 -2.19 -11.43
N TRP A 35 1.46 -2.53 -10.22
CA TRP A 35 0.83 -2.04 -8.99
C TRP A 35 1.87 -1.60 -7.97
N ILE A 36 1.47 -0.67 -7.12
CA ILE A 36 2.21 -0.28 -5.93
C ILE A 36 1.27 -0.43 -4.74
N THR A 37 1.70 -1.20 -3.75
CA THR A 37 1.04 -1.24 -2.44
C THR A 37 1.78 -0.34 -1.45
N TYR A 38 1.06 0.25 -0.52
CA TYR A 38 1.61 1.15 0.48
C TYR A 38 0.68 1.22 1.70
N THR A 39 1.17 1.79 2.78
CA THR A 39 0.34 2.10 3.96
C THR A 39 -0.17 3.53 3.85
N SER A 40 -1.45 3.75 4.12
CA SER A 40 -2.12 5.04 3.99
C SER A 40 -2.89 5.39 5.27
N GLY A 41 -2.63 6.57 5.82
CA GLY A 41 -3.48 7.18 6.84
C GLY A 41 -4.53 8.06 6.17
N VAL A 42 -5.80 7.66 6.22
CA VAL A 42 -6.89 8.31 5.47
C VAL A 42 -7.74 9.27 6.30
N ARG A 43 -7.41 9.42 7.59
CA ARG A 43 -8.07 10.33 8.54
C ARG A 43 -7.04 11.29 9.17
N PRO A 44 -6.53 12.26 8.38
CA PRO A 44 -5.48 13.18 8.84
C PRO A 44 -5.92 14.12 9.97
N ASP A 45 -7.22 14.27 10.18
CA ASP A 45 -7.83 14.97 11.32
C ASP A 45 -7.72 14.19 12.64
N LEU A 46 -7.48 12.88 12.56
CA LEU A 46 -7.48 11.95 13.69
C LEU A 46 -6.18 11.15 13.79
N ILE A 47 -5.03 11.70 13.40
CA ILE A 47 -3.75 10.97 13.33
C ILE A 47 -3.36 10.18 14.60
N TRP A 48 -3.84 10.59 15.78
CA TRP A 48 -3.57 9.92 17.05
C TRP A 48 -4.49 8.73 17.35
N TYR A 49 -5.61 8.61 16.64
CA TYR A 49 -6.67 7.63 16.90
C TYR A 49 -6.99 6.76 15.68
N ALA A 50 -6.75 7.29 14.48
CA ALA A 50 -7.01 6.61 13.23
C ALA A 50 -5.99 5.51 12.99
N THR A 51 -6.48 4.39 12.46
CA THR A 51 -5.66 3.29 11.98
C THR A 51 -5.01 3.64 10.64
N THR A 52 -3.86 3.04 10.40
CA THR A 52 -3.25 3.00 9.07
C THR A 52 -3.82 1.83 8.30
N HIS A 53 -4.06 1.99 7.00
CA HIS A 53 -4.64 0.96 6.13
C HIS A 53 -3.69 0.60 4.99
N LEU A 54 -3.82 -0.61 4.45
CA LEU A 54 -3.18 -0.98 3.20
C LEU A 54 -3.95 -0.36 2.03
N ALA A 55 -3.20 0.20 1.11
CA ALA A 55 -3.70 0.67 -0.16
C ALA A 55 -2.95 0.01 -1.32
N VAL A 56 -3.59 -0.02 -2.48
CA VAL A 56 -2.96 -0.37 -3.75
C VAL A 56 -3.37 0.62 -4.83
N ILE A 57 -2.42 1.02 -5.67
CA ILE A 57 -2.64 1.92 -6.81
C ILE A 57 -1.94 1.35 -8.05
N SER A 58 -2.50 1.59 -9.22
CA SER A 58 -1.83 1.27 -10.49
C SER A 58 -0.55 2.09 -10.65
N ALA A 59 0.48 1.50 -11.25
CA ALA A 59 1.72 2.19 -11.59
C ALA A 59 1.50 3.36 -12.56
N ASP A 60 0.47 3.27 -13.39
CA ASP A 60 0.05 4.33 -14.32
C ASP A 60 -0.78 5.43 -13.62
N GLY A 61 -1.05 5.29 -12.32
CA GLY A 61 -1.88 6.18 -11.52
C GLY A 61 -3.37 5.83 -11.56
N GLY A 62 -4.21 6.79 -11.16
CA GLY A 62 -5.65 6.58 -10.95
C GLY A 62 -6.03 6.51 -9.48
N GLU A 63 -7.23 6.03 -9.20
CA GLU A 63 -7.78 6.00 -7.84
C GLU A 63 -7.19 4.84 -7.02
N PRO A 64 -6.60 5.10 -5.84
CA PRO A 64 -6.19 4.04 -4.94
C PRO A 64 -7.38 3.22 -4.43
N ARG A 65 -7.13 1.94 -4.13
CA ARG A 65 -8.06 1.07 -3.40
C ARG A 65 -7.52 0.82 -2.00
N LEU A 66 -8.33 1.07 -0.97
CA LEU A 66 -8.07 0.62 0.39
C LEU A 66 -8.44 -0.86 0.51
N LEU A 67 -7.52 -1.67 1.02
CA LEU A 67 -7.67 -3.12 1.12
C LEU A 67 -8.06 -3.57 2.54
N THR A 68 -7.84 -2.72 3.54
CA THR A 68 -8.04 -3.07 4.96
C THR A 68 -8.80 -1.99 5.70
N GLU A 69 -9.71 -1.27 5.03
CA GLU A 69 -10.53 -0.22 5.67
C GLU A 69 -11.39 -0.76 6.82
N ASP A 70 -11.85 -2.00 6.71
CA ASP A 70 -12.66 -2.68 7.73
C ASP A 70 -11.86 -3.16 8.96
N LEU A 71 -10.53 -2.99 8.98
CA LEU A 71 -9.71 -3.34 10.14
C LEU A 71 -9.68 -2.19 11.16
N ASP A 72 -9.89 -2.53 12.42
CA ASP A 72 -9.79 -1.63 13.58
C ASP A 72 -8.38 -1.63 14.20
N ARG A 73 -7.37 -2.04 13.42
CA ARG A 73 -5.98 -2.20 13.84
C ARG A 73 -5.01 -1.67 12.79
N ASN A 74 -3.83 -1.24 13.23
CA ASN A 74 -2.78 -0.77 12.34
C ASN A 74 -2.20 -1.92 11.53
N VAL A 75 -1.94 -1.63 10.26
CA VAL A 75 -1.18 -2.49 9.36
C VAL A 75 0.11 -1.81 8.93
N SER A 76 1.16 -2.60 8.69
CA SER A 76 2.46 -2.07 8.28
C SER A 76 3.25 -3.03 7.40
N GLN A 77 4.32 -2.51 6.80
CA GLN A 77 5.32 -3.28 6.04
C GLN A 77 4.74 -4.18 4.92
N PRO A 78 3.85 -3.66 4.05
CA PRO A 78 3.27 -4.48 2.99
C PRO A 78 4.34 -4.94 2.00
N ARG A 79 4.22 -6.17 1.51
CA ARG A 79 5.01 -6.69 0.38
C ARG A 79 4.18 -7.65 -0.45
N PHE A 80 4.29 -7.54 -1.76
CA PHE A 80 3.75 -8.58 -2.64
C PHE A 80 4.50 -9.90 -2.44
N SER A 81 3.80 -11.02 -2.59
CA SER A 81 4.44 -12.32 -2.83
C SER A 81 5.13 -12.32 -4.21
N ASP A 82 6.13 -13.19 -4.39
CA ASP A 82 6.88 -13.28 -5.65
C ASP A 82 6.01 -13.59 -6.87
N ASP A 83 4.89 -14.28 -6.66
CA ASP A 83 3.89 -14.58 -7.69
C ASP A 83 2.81 -13.49 -7.87
N GLY A 84 2.87 -12.41 -7.09
CA GLY A 84 1.94 -11.28 -7.11
C GLY A 84 0.51 -11.60 -6.63
N ARG A 85 0.23 -12.84 -6.19
CA ARG A 85 -1.14 -13.25 -5.79
C ARG A 85 -1.56 -12.72 -4.42
N TRP A 86 -0.58 -12.39 -3.58
CA TRP A 86 -0.81 -11.97 -2.20
C TRP A 86 -0.02 -10.70 -1.90
N ILE A 87 -0.55 -9.92 -0.97
CA ILE A 87 0.16 -8.86 -0.26
C ILE A 87 0.24 -9.31 1.20
N TRP A 88 1.46 -9.59 1.66
CA TRP A 88 1.77 -9.88 3.06
C TRP A 88 1.99 -8.58 3.81
N PHE A 89 1.54 -8.52 5.06
CA PHE A 89 1.71 -7.35 5.91
C PHE A 89 1.68 -7.73 7.39
N ARG A 90 2.22 -6.83 8.22
CA ARG A 90 2.15 -6.95 9.67
C ARG A 90 0.84 -6.33 10.17
N LEU A 91 0.08 -7.08 10.95
CA LEU A 91 -1.11 -6.65 11.66
C LEU A 91 -0.78 -6.51 13.14
N GLU A 92 -0.93 -5.31 13.69
CA GLU A 92 -0.75 -5.07 15.12
C GLU A 92 -2.02 -5.49 15.87
N ASP A 93 -1.94 -6.43 16.79
CA ASP A 93 -3.06 -6.78 17.66
C ASP A 93 -2.57 -7.01 19.10
N SER A 94 -3.12 -6.25 20.05
CA SER A 94 -2.94 -6.49 21.49
C SER A 94 -1.49 -6.70 21.95
N ALA A 95 -0.58 -5.81 21.51
CA ALA A 95 0.88 -5.86 21.73
C ALA A 95 1.63 -7.00 21.00
N GLU A 96 0.92 -7.83 20.27
CA GLU A 96 1.46 -8.83 19.36
C GLU A 96 1.43 -8.33 17.90
N ASN A 97 2.19 -9.03 17.06
CA ASN A 97 2.33 -8.72 15.65
C ASN A 97 2.13 -9.99 14.84
N HIS A 98 1.06 -10.00 14.06
CA HIS A 98 0.70 -11.13 13.23
C HIS A 98 1.10 -10.86 11.79
N LEU A 99 1.48 -11.93 11.09
CA LEU A 99 1.68 -11.87 9.65
C LEU A 99 0.36 -12.21 8.99
N ALA A 100 -0.27 -11.22 8.37
CA ALA A 100 -1.50 -11.36 7.63
C ALA A 100 -1.23 -11.24 6.13
N ARG A 101 -2.19 -11.70 5.31
CA ARG A 101 -2.16 -11.48 3.86
C ARG A 101 -3.53 -11.20 3.30
N ILE A 102 -3.55 -10.48 2.18
CA ILE A 102 -4.75 -10.21 1.41
C ILE A 102 -4.43 -10.23 -0.08
N ARG A 103 -5.40 -10.56 -0.93
CA ARG A 103 -5.21 -10.45 -2.37
C ARG A 103 -5.19 -8.97 -2.80
N PRO A 104 -4.48 -8.61 -3.88
CA PRO A 104 -4.45 -7.23 -4.39
C PRO A 104 -5.82 -6.69 -4.81
N ASP A 105 -6.80 -7.57 -5.07
CA ASP A 105 -8.17 -7.19 -5.36
C ASP A 105 -9.00 -6.85 -4.10
N GLY A 106 -8.45 -7.08 -2.90
CA GLY A 106 -9.11 -6.86 -1.61
C GLY A 106 -9.80 -8.10 -1.03
N THR A 107 -9.73 -9.25 -1.70
CA THR A 107 -10.37 -10.48 -1.22
C THR A 107 -9.42 -11.38 -0.43
N GLY A 108 -9.99 -12.36 0.28
CA GLY A 108 -9.23 -13.45 0.90
C GLY A 108 -8.30 -13.01 2.03
N LEU A 109 -8.71 -12.04 2.86
CA LEU A 109 -7.95 -11.67 4.04
C LEU A 109 -7.73 -12.88 4.97
N GLU A 110 -6.47 -13.17 5.28
CA GLU A 110 -6.03 -14.20 6.22
C GLU A 110 -5.15 -13.54 7.30
N ARG A 111 -5.33 -13.92 8.57
CA ARG A 111 -4.66 -13.34 9.75
C ARG A 111 -3.89 -14.40 10.53
#